data_AF-A0A9D1M4U0-F1
#
_entry.id   AF-A0A9D1M4U0-F1
#
_cell.length_a   1.000
_cell.length_b   1.000
_cell.length_c   1.000
_cell.angle_alpha   90.00
_cell.angle_beta   90.00
_cell.angle_gamma   90.00
#
_symmetry.space_group_name_H-M   'P 1'
#
loop_
_entity.id
_entity.type
_entity.pdbx_description
1 polymer ?
#
loop_
_entity_poly.entity_id
_entity_poly.type
_entity_poly.pdbx_seq_one_letter_code
_entity_poly.pdbx_strand_id
1 'polypeptide(L)'
;MSGNLILWIAAVTAIFTAYQFRNRILERAWRFYLRRASNEQLEKAVRLQYEAYERDRRSFSLEGLDWLLEMSRYLSHIWSGKLCIARECHGSDYSEPVRQALEKKEKLNSAILEFWQNAEKHLTYEINRRKYFNP
;
A
#
# COMPACT_ATOMS: atom_id res chain seq x y z
N MET A 1 -35.57 32.22 20.59
CA MET A 1 -34.94 31.23 19.68
C MET A 1 -34.12 30.29 20.54
N SER A 2 -34.45 29.00 20.52
CA SER A 2 -34.10 28.01 21.54
C SER A 2 -32.64 27.56 21.49
N GLY A 3 -31.97 27.48 22.65
CA GLY A 3 -30.58 27.02 22.79
C GLY A 3 -30.29 25.62 22.21
N ASN A 4 -31.34 24.82 21.97
CA ASN A 4 -31.26 23.54 21.27
C ASN A 4 -30.85 23.66 19.80
N LEU A 5 -31.18 24.75 19.11
CA LEU A 5 -30.83 24.94 17.71
C LEU A 5 -29.32 25.20 17.55
N ILE A 6 -28.74 25.98 18.47
CA ILE A 6 -27.30 26.32 18.48
C ILE A 6 -26.47 25.07 18.78
N LEU A 7 -26.92 24.25 19.74
CA LEU A 7 -26.27 22.97 20.06
C LEU A 7 -26.35 21.96 18.90
N TRP A 8 -27.48 21.90 18.20
CA TRP A 8 -27.62 21.06 17.00
C TRP A 8 -26.72 21.50 15.85
N ILE A 9 -26.66 22.81 15.58
CA ILE A 9 -25.77 23.36 14.56
C ILE A 9 -24.30 23.11 14.92
N ALA A 10 -23.92 23.29 16.18
CA ALA A 10 -22.56 22.99 16.65
C ALA A 10 -22.21 21.51 16.52
N ALA A 11 -23.14 20.60 16.88
CA ALA A 11 -22.94 19.16 16.76
C ALA A 11 -22.83 18.71 15.30
N VAL A 12 -23.71 19.18 14.42
CA VAL A 12 -23.66 18.88 12.98
C VAL A 12 -22.38 19.45 12.36
N THR A 13 -21.99 20.67 12.73
CA THR A 13 -20.74 21.29 12.23
C THR A 13 -19.51 20.53 12.73
N ALA A 14 -19.50 20.07 13.98
CA ALA A 14 -18.42 19.27 14.55
C ALA A 14 -18.31 17.88 13.89
N ILE A 15 -19.43 17.22 13.60
CA ILE A 15 -19.47 15.97 12.84
C ILE A 15 -18.97 16.20 11.42
N PHE A 16 -19.42 17.27 10.76
CA PHE A 16 -19.01 17.60 9.39
C PHE A 16 -17.54 17.99 9.29
N THR A 17 -17.01 18.76 10.25
CA THR A 17 -15.57 19.04 10.34
C THR A 17 -14.78 17.79 10.70
N ALA A 18 -15.20 16.97 11.64
CA ALA A 18 -14.54 15.69 11.93
C ALA A 18 -14.51 14.78 10.69
N TYR A 19 -15.56 14.77 9.88
CA TYR A 19 -15.62 14.01 8.63
C TYR A 19 -14.72 14.61 7.53
N GLN A 20 -14.70 15.93 7.36
CA GLN A 20 -13.82 16.61 6.40
C GLN A 20 -12.34 16.51 6.79
N PHE A 21 -12.03 16.53 8.08
CA PHE A 21 -10.67 16.36 8.59
C PHE A 21 -10.27 14.89 8.73
N ARG A 22 -11.20 13.93 8.75
CA ARG A 22 -10.91 12.49 8.81
C ARG A 22 -9.94 12.09 7.69
N ASN A 23 -10.20 12.53 6.46
CA ASN A 23 -9.32 12.23 5.33
C ASN A 23 -7.95 12.88 5.49
N ARG A 24 -7.87 14.12 5.98
CA ARG A 24 -6.58 14.83 6.23
C ARG A 24 -5.79 14.25 7.40
N ILE A 25 -6.46 13.80 8.45
CA ILE A 25 -5.85 13.16 9.63
C ILE A 25 -5.36 11.76 9.25
N LEU A 26 -6.16 10.99 8.52
CA LEU A 26 -5.74 9.70 7.97
C LEU A 26 -4.59 9.87 7.01
N GLU A 27 -4.63 10.84 6.11
CA GLU A 27 -3.55 11.14 5.18
C GLU A 27 -2.26 11.54 5.92
N ARG A 28 -2.34 12.40 6.94
CA ARG A 28 -1.17 12.75 7.78
C ARG A 28 -0.66 11.54 8.56
N ALA A 29 -1.53 10.71 9.11
CA ALA A 29 -1.16 9.49 9.83
C ALA A 29 -0.49 8.48 8.90
N TRP A 30 -0.99 8.35 7.67
CA TRP A 30 -0.38 7.53 6.62
C TRP A 30 0.98 8.06 6.20
N ARG A 31 1.12 9.35 5.92
CA ARG A 31 2.42 9.97 5.62
C ARG A 31 3.43 9.79 6.77
N PHE A 32 2.96 9.85 8.01
CA PHE A 32 3.78 9.64 9.19
C PHE A 32 4.21 8.17 9.35
N TYR A 33 3.28 7.24 9.14
CA TYR A 33 3.55 5.79 9.14
C TYR A 33 4.53 5.41 8.03
N LEU A 34 4.30 5.88 6.79
CA LEU A 34 5.18 5.65 5.63
C LEU A 34 6.61 6.15 5.85
N ARG A 35 6.79 7.24 6.61
CA ARG A 35 8.12 7.78 6.95
C ARG A 35 8.89 6.98 8.00
N ARG A 36 8.22 6.18 8.82
CA ARG A 36 8.83 5.50 9.98
C ARG A 36 8.79 3.99 9.91
N ALA A 37 7.94 3.41 9.07
CA ALA A 37 7.85 1.97 8.89
C ALA A 37 9.08 1.43 8.14
N SER A 38 9.58 0.26 8.54
CA SER A 38 10.55 -0.46 7.73
C SER A 38 9.90 -0.93 6.42
N ASN A 39 10.72 -1.23 5.42
CA ASN A 39 10.23 -1.74 4.14
C ASN A 39 9.37 -3.02 4.30
N GLU A 40 9.73 -3.88 5.27
CA GLU A 40 9.02 -5.12 5.59
C GLU A 40 7.68 -4.84 6.29
N GLN A 41 7.64 -3.86 7.20
CA GLN A 41 6.40 -3.45 7.85
C GLN A 41 5.42 -2.84 6.84
N LEU A 42 5.94 -2.01 5.93
CA LEU A 42 5.16 -1.43 4.86
C LEU A 42 4.63 -2.51 3.90
N GLU A 43 5.48 -3.43 3.48
CA GLU A 43 5.10 -4.55 2.62
C GLU A 43 3.94 -5.35 3.23
N LYS A 44 4.06 -5.70 4.52
CA LYS A 44 3.01 -6.43 5.24
C LYS A 44 1.69 -5.64 5.29
N ALA A 45 1.77 -4.35 5.61
CA ALA A 45 0.58 -3.50 5.72
C ALA A 45 -0.15 -3.36 4.37
N VAL A 46 0.58 -3.09 3.29
CA VAL A 46 0.00 -2.96 1.95
C VAL A 46 -0.52 -4.31 1.46
N ARG A 47 0.17 -5.42 1.74
CA ARG A 47 -0.30 -6.77 1.39
C ARG A 47 -1.66 -7.07 2.02
N LEU A 48 -1.83 -6.77 3.31
CA LEU A 48 -3.11 -6.93 3.99
C LEU A 48 -4.23 -6.08 3.37
N GLN A 49 -3.93 -4.86 2.95
CA GLN A 49 -4.90 -3.99 2.25
C GLN A 49 -5.27 -4.55 0.87
N TYR A 50 -4.29 -5.05 0.12
CA TYR A 50 -4.53 -5.68 -1.18
C TYR A 50 -5.35 -6.97 -1.04
N GLU A 51 -5.08 -7.80 -0.03
CA GLU A 51 -5.90 -8.99 0.27
C GLU A 51 -7.32 -8.61 0.70
N ALA A 52 -7.50 -7.52 1.44
CA ALA A 52 -8.83 -7.01 1.78
C ALA A 52 -9.58 -6.54 0.52
N TYR A 53 -8.88 -5.85 -0.39
CA TYR A 53 -9.41 -5.48 -1.70
C TYR A 53 -9.84 -6.72 -2.50
N GLU A 54 -9.03 -7.76 -2.57
CA GLU A 54 -9.38 -8.98 -3.31
C GLU A 54 -10.63 -9.68 -2.74
N ARG A 55 -10.87 -9.58 -1.42
CA ARG A 55 -12.09 -10.14 -0.79
C ARG A 55 -13.34 -9.33 -1.08
N ASP A 56 -13.23 -8.01 -1.12
CA ASP A 56 -14.37 -7.12 -1.35
C ASP A 56 -14.00 -5.97 -2.28
N ARG A 57 -13.82 -6.30 -3.57
CA ARG A 57 -13.37 -5.32 -4.57
C ARG A 57 -14.32 -4.14 -4.69
N ARG A 58 -15.63 -4.36 -4.56
CA ARG A 58 -16.65 -3.32 -4.80
C ARG A 58 -16.66 -2.24 -3.73
N SER A 59 -16.19 -2.52 -2.51
CA SER A 59 -16.20 -1.52 -1.43
C SER A 59 -15.06 -0.50 -1.50
N PHE A 60 -14.05 -0.75 -2.33
CA PHE A 60 -12.95 0.20 -2.52
C PHE A 60 -13.37 1.34 -3.43
N SER A 61 -13.14 2.59 -3.00
CA SER A 61 -13.30 3.78 -3.87
C SER A 61 -12.17 3.87 -4.88
N LEU A 62 -12.33 4.71 -5.92
CA LEU A 62 -11.26 4.94 -6.90
C LEU A 62 -9.98 5.48 -6.25
N GLU A 63 -10.09 6.41 -5.29
CA GLU A 63 -8.93 6.95 -4.57
C GLU A 63 -8.21 5.87 -3.76
N GLY A 64 -8.96 4.91 -3.18
CA GLY A 64 -8.38 3.77 -2.48
C GLY A 64 -7.63 2.83 -3.43
N LEU A 65 -8.14 2.64 -4.65
CA LEU A 65 -7.46 1.84 -5.67
C LEU A 65 -6.20 2.54 -6.21
N ASP A 66 -6.28 3.85 -6.45
CA ASP A 66 -5.13 4.65 -6.89
C ASP A 66 -4.00 4.58 -5.85
N TRP A 67 -4.33 4.69 -4.57
CA TRP A 67 -3.36 4.52 -3.49
C TRP A 67 -2.72 3.13 -3.48
N LEU A 68 -3.51 2.07 -3.63
CA LEU A 68 -2.98 0.70 -3.71
C LEU A 68 -2.05 0.53 -4.92
N LEU A 69 -2.41 1.13 -6.06
CA LEU A 69 -1.59 1.11 -7.26
C LEU A 69 -0.24 1.82 -7.03
N GLU A 70 -0.25 3.02 -6.43
CA GLU A 70 0.97 3.74 -6.08
C GLU A 70 1.86 2.94 -5.11
N MET A 71 1.28 2.33 -4.08
CA MET A 71 2.02 1.53 -3.12
C MET A 71 2.60 0.25 -3.76
N SER A 72 1.85 -0.41 -4.66
CA SER A 72 2.37 -1.58 -5.38
C SER A 72 3.57 -1.23 -6.27
N ARG A 73 3.56 -0.08 -6.95
CA ARG A 73 4.70 0.44 -7.71
C ARG A 73 5.91 0.73 -6.82
N TYR A 74 5.67 1.39 -5.70
CA TYR A 74 6.71 1.72 -4.73
C TYR A 74 7.36 0.45 -4.16
N LEU A 75 6.57 -0.57 -3.80
CA LEU A 75 7.07 -1.84 -3.30
C LEU A 75 7.82 -2.61 -4.39
N SER A 76 7.31 -2.65 -5.62
CA SER A 76 8.05 -3.22 -6.77
C SER A 76 9.43 -2.58 -6.92
N HIS A 77 9.52 -1.25 -6.81
CA HIS A 77 10.79 -0.53 -6.89
C HIS A 77 11.76 -0.94 -5.76
N ILE A 78 11.30 -0.95 -4.50
CA ILE A 78 12.13 -1.36 -3.35
C ILE A 78 12.66 -2.78 -3.52
N TRP A 79 11.78 -3.72 -3.87
CA TRP A 79 12.15 -5.14 -3.95
C TRP A 79 13.02 -5.44 -5.18
N SER A 80 12.86 -4.70 -6.27
CA SER A 80 13.79 -4.72 -7.40
C SER A 80 15.20 -4.28 -6.98
N GLY A 81 15.34 -3.19 -6.24
CA GLY A 81 16.63 -2.74 -5.71
C GLY A 81 17.28 -3.77 -4.77
N LYS A 82 16.49 -4.34 -3.84
CA LYS A 82 16.96 -5.40 -2.94
C LYS A 82 17.39 -6.67 -3.68
N LEU A 83 16.71 -7.02 -4.76
CA LEU A 83 17.06 -8.16 -5.61
C LEU A 83 18.37 -7.90 -6.37
N CYS A 84 18.57 -6.69 -6.89
CA CYS A 84 19.81 -6.30 -7.56
C CYS A 84 21.02 -6.45 -6.63
N ILE A 85 20.91 -5.89 -5.42
CA ILE A 85 21.98 -5.99 -4.40
C ILE A 85 22.25 -7.46 -4.05
N ALA A 86 21.19 -8.27 -3.89
CA ALA A 86 21.36 -9.69 -3.61
C ALA A 86 22.16 -10.41 -4.71
N ARG A 87 21.86 -10.11 -5.98
CA ARG A 87 22.55 -10.69 -7.15
C ARG A 87 24.02 -10.28 -7.23
N GLU A 88 24.34 -9.02 -6.96
CA GLU A 88 25.73 -8.53 -6.92
C GLU A 88 26.56 -9.26 -5.87
N CYS A 89 25.97 -9.65 -4.74
CA CYS A 89 26.66 -10.43 -3.71
C CYS A 89 27.04 -11.85 -4.15
N HIS A 90 26.45 -12.44 -5.20
CA HIS A 90 26.82 -13.79 -5.64
C HIS A 90 28.23 -13.90 -6.24
N GLY A 91 28.89 -12.79 -6.56
CA GLY A 91 30.26 -12.77 -7.09
C GLY A 91 31.37 -12.92 -6.04
N SER A 92 31.05 -13.27 -4.79
CA SER A 92 32.03 -13.37 -3.70
C SER A 92 32.35 -14.82 -3.33
N ASP A 93 33.59 -15.10 -2.95
CA ASP A 93 34.06 -16.40 -2.42
C ASP A 93 33.48 -16.69 -1.02
N TYR A 94 32.17 -16.84 -0.94
CA TYR A 94 31.47 -17.17 0.29
C TYR A 94 31.53 -18.67 0.58
N SER A 95 31.50 -19.03 1.87
CA SER A 95 31.32 -20.41 2.29
C SER A 95 29.95 -20.96 1.86
N GLU A 96 29.85 -22.28 1.70
CA GLU A 96 28.64 -22.96 1.26
C GLU A 96 27.37 -22.56 2.03
N PRO A 97 27.37 -22.46 3.38
CA PRO A 97 26.19 -22.04 4.13
C PRO A 97 25.74 -20.61 3.82
N VAL A 98 26.69 -19.71 3.59
CA VAL A 98 26.41 -18.30 3.26
C VAL A 98 25.83 -18.19 1.86
N ARG A 99 26.36 -18.94 0.90
CA ARG A 99 25.81 -19.01 -0.46
C ARG A 99 24.36 -19.48 -0.47
N GLN A 100 24.04 -20.57 0.24
CA GLN A 100 22.67 -21.08 0.34
C GLN A 100 21.70 -20.06 0.98
N ALA A 101 22.16 -19.32 1.99
CA ALA A 101 21.36 -18.26 2.62
C ALA A 101 21.08 -17.11 1.65
N LEU A 102 22.06 -16.72 0.83
CA LEU A 102 21.91 -15.69 -0.20
C LEU A 102 20.94 -16.13 -1.30
N GLU A 103 21.05 -17.35 -1.81
CA GLU A 103 20.11 -17.90 -2.81
C GLU A 103 18.68 -17.94 -2.28
N LYS A 104 18.48 -18.33 -1.02
CA LYS A 104 17.16 -18.32 -0.38
C LYS A 104 16.60 -16.90 -0.30
N LYS A 105 17.43 -15.91 0.02
CA LYS A 105 17.06 -14.50 0.07
C LYS A 105 16.72 -13.95 -1.32
N GLU A 106 17.49 -14.32 -2.35
CA GLU A 106 17.21 -13.93 -3.73
C GLU A 106 15.85 -14.47 -4.19
N LYS A 107 15.59 -15.77 -3.99
CA LYS A 107 14.30 -16.41 -4.32
C LYS A 107 13.13 -15.72 -3.63
N LEU A 108 13.29 -15.39 -2.35
CA LEU A 108 12.28 -14.65 -1.60
C LEU A 108 12.03 -13.25 -2.19
N ASN A 109 13.09 -12.48 -2.43
CA ASN A 109 12.97 -11.14 -3.02
C ASN A 109 12.31 -11.18 -4.40
N SER A 110 12.66 -12.19 -5.22
CA SER A 110 12.05 -12.39 -6.53
C SER A 110 10.55 -12.68 -6.44
N ALA A 111 10.13 -13.56 -5.53
CA ALA A 111 8.71 -13.87 -5.33
C ALA A 111 7.90 -12.67 -4.83
N ILE A 112 8.48 -11.85 -3.93
CA ILE A 112 7.83 -10.62 -3.46
C ILE A 112 7.72 -9.59 -4.59
N LEU A 113 8.76 -9.43 -5.40
CA LEU A 113 8.72 -8.55 -6.57
C LEU A 113 7.64 -8.96 -7.56
N GLU A 114 7.57 -10.24 -7.91
CA GLU A 114 6.56 -10.77 -8.83
C GLU A 114 5.13 -10.53 -8.32
N PHE A 115 4.90 -10.72 -7.01
CA PHE A 115 3.61 -10.42 -6.39
C PHE A 115 3.18 -8.97 -6.64
N TRP A 116 4.07 -8.00 -6.40
CA TRP A 116 3.73 -6.58 -6.56
C TRP A 116 3.57 -6.15 -8.01
N GLN A 117 4.33 -6.73 -8.94
CA GLN A 117 4.16 -6.50 -10.37
C GLN A 117 2.81 -7.04 -10.88
N ASN A 118 2.35 -8.17 -10.35
CA ASN A 118 1.04 -8.71 -10.69
C ASN A 118 -0.09 -7.88 -10.07
N ALA A 119 0.06 -7.44 -8.83
CA ALA A 119 -0.87 -6.52 -8.19
C ALA A 119 -1.01 -5.20 -8.97
N GLU A 120 0.10 -4.62 -9.42
CA GLU A 120 0.10 -3.41 -10.26
C GLU A 120 -0.74 -3.59 -11.53
N LYS A 121 -0.54 -4.70 -12.26
CA LYS A 121 -1.30 -5.01 -13.48
C LYS A 121 -2.80 -5.12 -13.18
N HIS A 122 -3.16 -5.86 -12.14
CA HIS A 122 -4.57 -6.06 -11.76
C HIS A 122 -5.25 -4.76 -11.33
N LEU A 123 -4.59 -3.95 -10.49
CA LEU A 123 -5.12 -2.67 -10.02
C LEU A 123 -5.28 -1.69 -11.18
N THR A 124 -4.29 -1.61 -12.08
CA THR A 124 -4.38 -0.77 -13.29
C THR A 124 -5.57 -1.18 -14.16
N TYR A 125 -5.78 -2.48 -14.36
CA TYR A 125 -6.93 -2.97 -15.09
C TYR A 125 -8.25 -2.57 -14.41
N GLU A 126 -8.38 -2.77 -13.09
CA GLU A 126 -9.61 -2.47 -12.37
C GLU A 126 -9.95 -0.98 -12.39
N ILE A 127 -8.96 -0.09 -12.19
CA ILE A 127 -9.15 1.37 -12.27
C ILE A 127 -9.66 1.77 -13.65
N ASN A 128 -9.02 1.28 -14.71
CA ASN A 128 -9.45 1.56 -16.09
C ASN A 128 -10.86 0.98 -16.36
N ARG A 129 -11.14 -0.23 -15.88
CA ARG A 129 -12.45 -0.87 -16.04
C ARG A 129 -13.56 0.01 -15.45
N ARG A 130 -13.37 0.54 -14.23
CA ARG A 130 -14.35 1.42 -13.58
C ARG A 130 -14.48 2.75 -14.31
N LYS A 131 -13.36 3.38 -14.64
CA LYS A 131 -13.33 4.70 -15.29
C LYS A 131 -14.05 4.71 -16.64
N TYR A 132 -13.90 3.65 -17.43
CA TYR A 132 -14.38 3.64 -18.82
C TYR A 132 -15.63 2.78 -19.06
N PHE A 133 -15.93 1.81 -18.19
CA PHE A 133 -16.99 0.83 -18.45
C PHE A 133 -18.02 0.70 -17.32
N ASN A 134 -17.84 1.39 -16.19
CA ASN A 134 -18.78 1.27 -15.06
C ASN A 134 -18.76 2.54 -14.18
N PRO A 135 -19.23 3.70 -14.70
CA PRO A 135 -19.41 4.91 -13.88
C PRO A 135 -20.45 4.71 -12.76
#